data_AF-A0AAN9GV56-F1
#
_entry.id   AF-A0AAN9GV56-F1
#
_cell.length_a   1.000
_cell.length_b   1.000
_cell.length_c   1.000
_cell.angle_alpha   90.00
_cell.angle_beta   90.00
_cell.angle_gamma   90.00
#
_symmetry.space_group_name_H-M   'P 1'
#
loop_
_entity.id
_entity.type
_entity.pdbx_description
1 polymer ?
#
loop_
_entity_poly.entity_id
_entity_poly.type
_entity_poly.pdbx_seq_one_letter_code
_entity_poly.pdbx_strand_id
1 'polypeptide(L)'
;MVQPQPSGGCTLQWELTGDETVGAGGNGSLMASSNGSLRVPPELAGNEVVHRLITDNHQLREALKRSNDALKERCEEMEGWQRRSREEREFLSCRFREARSLVQRLAQENQSLLGQLNHSIGPCVGISKESGTQGQDQELKCTTAEKNALMDSPEVLNEAVLIARAEGETDRHTMPQSLPVEGSNEFLKLLKTHKEKLEEGMKVLRRRNEELEKEKAESEKERVNLLATVDQLHSKLTQNVTEESVQQTCALTVPAESPHLAKLTEQLQATQGRYRELQEKLDCLQKNSAQRDRTEALLKQKEKDFVQLTKDSEALRAQVTSLLGELNERQNWLEKSEAERRILEDKLGKKTERLQTLERDMEQQKKQHSVTVDNLLLQTQNLETALKNERLVIVEERRKLAQLQHAYTCLFQDYDNKLKSEKQANHRSGEADTLANRLAEAEKALALKQDHIDKLKEEMEQLRATLETIPVLNAQAEIFKMDFLAEREAREKLNQKKEELQEELNKALVEIDRLKQEGTSRARIEEMQQRHLENFRPRPHPPPTAAPFPGAAMFNPAQPPSARRRDDDQDEQPDFRCPKCMYKAPDMDTLQIHVMDCIQ
;
A
#
# COMPACT_ATOMS: atom_id res chain seq x y z
N MET A 1 -60.96 -19.92 -63.11
CA MET A 1 -60.06 -21.01 -63.54
C MET A 1 -59.05 -20.41 -64.50
N VAL A 2 -57.78 -20.35 -64.11
CA VAL A 2 -56.58 -20.62 -64.93
C VAL A 2 -55.41 -20.44 -63.96
N GLN A 3 -54.73 -21.54 -63.64
CA GLN A 3 -53.37 -21.52 -63.11
C GLN A 3 -52.41 -21.32 -64.28
N PRO A 4 -51.27 -20.65 -64.02
CA PRO A 4 -50.02 -21.12 -64.58
C PRO A 4 -48.91 -21.29 -63.51
N GLN A 5 -48.22 -22.42 -63.67
CA GLN A 5 -46.87 -22.92 -63.30
C GLN A 5 -45.86 -22.12 -62.42
N PRO A 6 -44.86 -22.83 -61.83
CA PRO A 6 -44.17 -22.45 -60.59
C PRO A 6 -42.87 -21.69 -60.82
N SER A 7 -42.43 -20.94 -59.81
CA SER A 7 -41.06 -20.43 -59.72
C SER A 7 -40.62 -20.48 -58.25
N GLY A 8 -39.40 -20.97 -58.05
CA GLY A 8 -38.88 -21.47 -56.77
C GLY A 8 -38.87 -20.46 -55.63
N GLY A 9 -39.23 -20.94 -54.43
CA GLY A 9 -38.95 -20.31 -53.16
C GLY A 9 -37.82 -21.08 -52.46
N CYS A 10 -36.72 -20.38 -52.18
CA CYS A 10 -35.56 -20.92 -51.48
C CYS A 10 -35.92 -21.25 -50.01
N THR A 11 -35.77 -22.51 -49.63
CA THR A 11 -35.87 -22.99 -48.24
C THR A 11 -34.55 -22.68 -47.52
N LEU A 12 -34.54 -21.70 -46.61
CA LEU A 12 -33.37 -21.42 -45.76
C LEU A 12 -33.30 -22.49 -44.64
N GLN A 13 -32.44 -23.48 -44.85
CA GLN A 13 -32.10 -24.54 -43.92
C GLN A 13 -31.05 -24.03 -42.92
N TRP A 14 -31.36 -24.01 -41.63
CA TRP A 14 -30.41 -23.70 -40.57
C TRP A 14 -29.61 -24.96 -40.22
N GLU A 15 -28.40 -25.10 -40.74
CA GLU A 15 -27.51 -26.23 -40.39
C GLU A 15 -26.88 -26.02 -39.01
N LEU A 16 -27.28 -26.82 -38.02
CA LEU A 16 -26.48 -27.12 -36.83
C LEU A 16 -25.50 -28.23 -37.20
N THR A 17 -24.31 -27.89 -37.67
CA THR A 17 -23.22 -28.86 -37.86
C THR A 17 -22.50 -29.09 -36.53
N GLY A 18 -22.94 -30.11 -35.80
CA GLY A 18 -22.13 -30.78 -34.78
C GLY A 18 -21.52 -32.02 -35.41
N ASP A 19 -20.22 -32.00 -35.68
CA ASP A 19 -19.52 -33.13 -36.29
C ASP A 19 -19.01 -34.06 -35.16
N GLU A 20 -19.71 -35.17 -34.95
CA GLU A 20 -19.26 -36.28 -34.09
C GLU A 20 -18.38 -37.23 -34.91
N THR A 21 -17.10 -37.32 -34.57
CA THR A 21 -16.26 -38.45 -34.99
C THR A 21 -16.08 -39.40 -33.82
N VAL A 22 -16.66 -40.59 -33.97
CA VAL A 22 -16.60 -41.72 -33.03
C VAL A 22 -15.21 -42.37 -33.07
N GLY A 23 -14.60 -42.57 -31.90
CA GLY A 23 -13.33 -43.31 -31.78
C GLY A 23 -12.76 -43.46 -30.36
N ALA A 24 -13.41 -44.30 -29.54
CA ALA A 24 -12.87 -45.15 -28.46
C ALA A 24 -11.82 -44.61 -27.44
N GLY A 25 -12.24 -44.56 -26.16
CA GLY A 25 -11.45 -45.10 -25.03
C GLY A 25 -11.00 -44.13 -23.93
N GLY A 26 -11.64 -44.21 -22.75
CA GLY A 26 -10.97 -44.07 -21.45
C GLY A 26 -10.92 -42.69 -20.77
N ASN A 27 -11.81 -42.53 -19.78
CA ASN A 27 -11.73 -41.72 -18.55
C ASN A 27 -11.18 -40.28 -18.58
N GLY A 28 -12.07 -39.34 -18.22
CA GLY A 28 -11.73 -38.14 -17.44
C GLY A 28 -11.90 -36.81 -18.17
N SER A 29 -12.72 -35.93 -17.59
CA SER A 29 -12.92 -34.50 -17.92
C SER A 29 -14.04 -34.17 -18.92
N LEU A 30 -15.27 -34.10 -18.42
CA LEU A 30 -16.45 -33.53 -19.09
C LEU A 30 -16.57 -32.03 -18.78
N MET A 31 -15.71 -31.19 -19.37
CA MET A 31 -15.96 -29.75 -19.54
C MET A 31 -15.16 -29.26 -20.77
N ALA A 32 -15.44 -29.83 -21.95
CA ALA A 32 -14.98 -29.26 -23.21
C ALA A 32 -16.10 -28.41 -23.81
N SER A 33 -15.80 -27.12 -23.95
CA SER A 33 -16.63 -26.04 -24.46
C SER A 33 -17.34 -26.36 -25.78
N SER A 34 -18.66 -26.57 -25.73
CA SER A 34 -19.50 -26.45 -26.92
C SER A 34 -19.78 -24.97 -27.18
N ASN A 35 -18.85 -24.30 -27.84
CA ASN A 35 -19.11 -23.01 -28.47
C ASN A 35 -19.95 -23.26 -29.74
N GLY A 36 -21.22 -23.57 -29.56
CA GLY A 36 -22.22 -23.57 -30.63
C GLY A 36 -22.49 -22.14 -31.08
N SER A 37 -21.57 -21.58 -31.88
CA SER A 37 -21.73 -20.29 -32.53
C SER A 37 -22.75 -20.45 -33.67
N LEU A 38 -23.96 -19.91 -33.48
CA LEU A 38 -24.98 -19.85 -34.52
C LEU A 38 -24.45 -19.02 -35.69
N ARG A 39 -24.18 -19.67 -36.82
CA ARG A 39 -23.72 -18.99 -38.04
C ARG A 39 -24.92 -18.36 -38.74
N VAL A 40 -24.90 -17.04 -38.88
CA VAL A 40 -25.96 -16.27 -39.53
C VAL A 40 -25.85 -16.41 -41.04
N PRO A 41 -26.92 -16.78 -41.77
CA PRO A 41 -26.97 -16.74 -43.21
C PRO A 41 -26.60 -15.35 -43.76
N PRO A 42 -25.83 -15.27 -44.87
CA PRO A 42 -25.37 -14.01 -45.43
C PRO A 42 -26.48 -13.01 -45.75
N GLU A 43 -27.69 -13.47 -46.07
CA GLU A 43 -28.83 -12.60 -46.39
C GLU A 43 -29.35 -11.79 -45.18
N LEU A 44 -29.07 -12.26 -43.96
CA LEU A 44 -29.51 -11.63 -42.71
C LEU A 44 -28.37 -10.96 -41.93
N ALA A 45 -27.13 -11.07 -42.43
CA ALA A 45 -25.94 -10.52 -41.79
C ALA A 45 -25.90 -8.99 -41.74
N GLY A 46 -26.74 -8.29 -42.52
CA GLY A 46 -26.90 -6.83 -42.45
C GLY A 46 -28.08 -6.35 -41.61
N ASN A 47 -28.89 -7.27 -41.06
CA ASN A 47 -30.12 -6.90 -40.36
C ASN A 47 -29.83 -6.59 -38.88
N GLU A 48 -30.04 -5.33 -38.48
CA GLU A 48 -29.77 -4.84 -37.13
C GLU A 48 -30.54 -5.61 -36.05
N VAL A 49 -31.76 -6.07 -36.36
CA VAL A 49 -32.58 -6.85 -35.41
C VAL A 49 -31.95 -8.22 -35.16
N VAL A 50 -31.36 -8.83 -36.19
CA VAL A 50 -30.70 -10.13 -36.09
C VAL A 50 -29.41 -10.03 -35.26
N HIS A 51 -28.60 -8.97 -35.48
CA HIS A 51 -27.43 -8.69 -34.65
C HIS A 51 -27.76 -8.46 -33.18
N ARG A 52 -28.83 -7.73 -32.91
CA ARG A 52 -29.32 -7.51 -31.55
C ARG A 52 -29.74 -8.82 -30.89
N LEU A 53 -30.52 -9.65 -31.59
CA LEU A 53 -30.95 -10.96 -31.09
C LEU A 53 -29.77 -11.91 -30.82
N ILE A 54 -28.71 -11.87 -31.63
CA ILE A 54 -27.50 -12.68 -31.40
C ILE A 54 -26.74 -12.20 -30.17
N THR A 55 -26.61 -10.88 -30.02
CA THR A 55 -25.99 -10.26 -28.85
C THR A 55 -26.76 -10.61 -27.58
N ASP A 56 -28.08 -10.50 -27.63
CA ASP A 56 -28.98 -10.86 -26.52
C ASP A 56 -28.89 -12.36 -26.22
N ASN A 57 -28.85 -13.23 -27.24
CA ASN A 57 -28.68 -14.68 -27.04
C ASN A 57 -27.32 -15.02 -26.40
N HIS A 58 -26.26 -14.32 -26.82
CA HIS A 58 -24.94 -14.47 -26.21
C HIS A 58 -24.95 -14.01 -24.74
N GLN A 59 -25.54 -12.85 -24.45
CA GLN A 59 -25.70 -12.35 -23.09
C GLN A 59 -26.53 -13.30 -22.22
N LEU A 60 -27.61 -13.88 -22.76
CA LEU A 60 -28.44 -14.87 -22.07
C LEU A 60 -27.66 -16.15 -21.76
N ARG A 61 -26.86 -16.65 -22.70
CA ARG A 61 -26.00 -17.84 -22.47
C ARG A 61 -24.96 -17.55 -21.39
N GLU A 62 -24.32 -16.40 -21.44
CA GLU A 62 -23.36 -15.97 -20.44
C GLU A 62 -24.00 -15.75 -19.06
N ALA A 63 -25.21 -15.18 -19.01
CA ALA A 63 -25.98 -15.05 -17.78
C ALA A 63 -26.38 -16.42 -17.21
N LEU A 64 -26.80 -17.35 -18.06
CA LEU A 64 -27.15 -18.71 -17.66
C LEU A 64 -25.92 -19.48 -17.15
N LYS A 65 -24.77 -19.31 -17.79
CA LYS A 65 -23.49 -19.87 -17.35
C LYS A 65 -23.11 -19.34 -15.97
N ARG A 66 -23.12 -18.01 -15.76
CA ARG A 66 -22.85 -17.40 -14.45
C ARG A 66 -23.83 -17.87 -13.38
N SER A 67 -25.11 -18.01 -13.73
CA SER A 67 -26.13 -18.52 -12.82
C SER A 67 -25.86 -19.99 -12.41
N ASN A 68 -25.48 -20.84 -13.37
CA ASN A 68 -25.13 -22.23 -13.10
C ASN A 68 -23.85 -22.35 -12.27
N ASP A 69 -22.83 -21.54 -12.54
CA ASP A 69 -21.59 -21.54 -11.77
C ASP A 69 -21.84 -21.06 -10.32
N ALA A 70 -22.64 -20.00 -10.14
CA ALA A 70 -23.07 -19.55 -8.82
C ALA A 70 -23.91 -20.61 -8.08
N LEU A 71 -24.76 -21.36 -8.80
CA LEU A 71 -25.53 -22.45 -8.20
C LEU A 71 -24.61 -23.59 -7.73
N LYS A 72 -23.59 -23.96 -8.52
CA LYS A 72 -22.59 -24.95 -8.14
C LYS A 72 -21.82 -24.52 -6.89
N GLU A 73 -21.34 -23.27 -6.87
CA GLU A 73 -20.64 -22.71 -5.71
C GLU A 73 -21.51 -22.80 -4.44
N ARG A 74 -22.80 -22.41 -4.53
CA ARG A 74 -23.72 -22.55 -3.39
C ARG A 74 -23.97 -24.01 -2.98
N CYS A 75 -24.03 -24.94 -3.93
CA CYS A 75 -24.16 -26.37 -3.62
C CYS A 75 -22.92 -26.88 -2.87
N GLU A 76 -21.72 -26.52 -3.34
CA GLU A 76 -20.45 -26.87 -2.70
C GLU A 76 -20.33 -26.25 -1.29
N GLU A 77 -20.76 -25.00 -1.11
CA GLU A 77 -20.84 -24.34 0.19
C GLU A 77 -21.82 -25.04 1.13
N MET A 78 -22.99 -25.44 0.64
CA MET A 78 -24.00 -26.16 1.42
C MET A 78 -23.50 -27.53 1.85
N GLU A 79 -22.87 -28.29 0.94
CA GLU A 79 -22.22 -29.57 1.27
C GLU A 79 -21.09 -29.38 2.27
N GLY A 80 -20.28 -28.33 2.11
CA GLY A 80 -19.22 -27.96 3.05
C GLY A 80 -19.75 -27.62 4.43
N TRP A 81 -20.85 -26.87 4.50
CA TRP A 81 -21.54 -26.55 5.75
C TRP A 81 -22.13 -27.80 6.41
N GLN A 82 -22.77 -28.68 5.63
CA GLN A 82 -23.33 -29.93 6.14
C GLN A 82 -22.25 -30.87 6.68
N ARG A 83 -21.08 -30.93 6.01
CA ARG A 83 -19.92 -31.69 6.48
C ARG A 83 -19.39 -31.16 7.81
N ARG A 84 -19.15 -29.84 7.90
CA ARG A 84 -18.71 -29.19 9.16
C ARG A 84 -19.72 -29.39 10.29
N SER A 85 -21.02 -29.26 10.01
CA SER A 85 -22.07 -29.49 11.00
C SER A 85 -22.10 -30.94 11.49
N ARG A 86 -21.82 -31.91 10.60
CA ARG A 86 -21.67 -33.32 10.99
C ARG A 86 -20.44 -33.52 11.88
N GLU A 87 -19.28 -33.01 11.48
CA GLU A 87 -18.03 -33.10 12.25
C GLU A 87 -18.16 -32.47 13.64
N GLU A 88 -18.82 -31.31 13.74
CA GLU A 88 -19.10 -30.65 15.02
C GLU A 88 -20.03 -31.49 15.90
N ARG A 89 -21.09 -32.07 15.34
CA ARG A 89 -22.00 -32.97 16.08
C ARG A 89 -21.28 -34.21 16.59
N GLU A 90 -20.41 -34.80 15.77
CA GLU A 90 -19.59 -35.96 16.15
C GLU A 90 -18.60 -35.59 17.26
N PHE A 91 -17.94 -34.44 17.14
CA PHE A 91 -17.06 -33.91 18.18
C PHE A 91 -17.80 -33.71 19.50
N LEU A 92 -18.95 -33.02 19.49
CA LEU A 92 -19.77 -32.83 20.67
C LEU A 92 -20.25 -34.16 21.26
N SER A 93 -20.69 -35.10 20.43
CA SER A 93 -21.10 -36.44 20.87
C SER A 93 -19.96 -37.20 21.57
N CYS A 94 -18.74 -37.11 21.05
CA CYS A 94 -17.54 -37.67 21.69
C CYS A 94 -17.26 -36.97 23.04
N ARG A 95 -17.30 -35.65 23.10
CA ARG A 95 -17.12 -34.89 24.35
C ARG A 95 -18.18 -35.22 25.40
N PHE A 96 -19.44 -35.33 25.00
CA PHE A 96 -20.52 -35.76 25.90
C PHE A 96 -20.34 -37.20 26.38
N ARG A 97 -19.78 -38.09 25.55
CA ARG A 97 -19.44 -39.46 25.96
C ARG A 97 -18.32 -39.46 26.99
N GLU A 98 -17.24 -38.72 26.73
CA GLU A 98 -16.12 -38.54 27.68
C GLU A 98 -16.59 -37.99 29.02
N ALA A 99 -17.41 -36.93 28.99
CA ALA A 99 -17.97 -36.30 30.18
C ALA A 99 -18.85 -37.29 30.96
N ARG A 100 -19.72 -38.05 30.29
CA ARG A 100 -20.53 -39.10 30.93
C ARG A 100 -19.65 -40.18 31.58
N SER A 101 -18.61 -40.65 30.89
CA SER A 101 -17.67 -41.63 31.44
C SER A 101 -16.90 -41.09 32.65
N LEU A 102 -16.54 -39.80 32.65
CA LEU A 102 -15.92 -39.15 33.81
C LEU A 102 -16.87 -39.08 35.00
N VAL A 103 -18.10 -38.62 34.78
CA VAL A 103 -19.13 -38.55 35.84
C VAL A 103 -19.41 -39.94 36.41
N GLN A 104 -19.50 -40.97 35.57
CA GLN A 104 -19.71 -42.34 36.03
C GLN A 104 -18.53 -42.85 36.88
N ARG A 105 -17.28 -42.55 36.49
CA ARG A 105 -16.10 -42.89 37.30
C ARG A 105 -16.10 -42.16 38.64
N LEU A 106 -16.36 -40.86 38.64
CA LEU A 106 -16.44 -40.06 39.88
C LEU A 106 -17.58 -40.54 40.78
N ALA A 107 -18.71 -40.96 40.22
CA ALA A 107 -19.81 -41.55 40.98
C ALA A 107 -19.42 -42.89 41.61
N GLN A 108 -18.71 -43.76 40.88
CA GLN A 108 -18.18 -45.02 41.41
C GLN A 108 -17.14 -44.79 42.51
N GLU A 109 -16.24 -43.82 42.32
CA GLU A 109 -15.24 -43.44 43.31
C GLU A 109 -15.90 -42.86 44.57
N ASN A 110 -16.88 -41.97 44.42
CA ASN A 110 -17.67 -41.45 45.55
C ASN A 110 -18.42 -42.56 46.28
N GLN A 111 -19.01 -43.53 45.57
CA GLN A 111 -19.64 -44.70 46.21
C GLN A 111 -18.61 -45.57 46.95
N SER A 112 -17.41 -45.75 46.39
CA SER A 112 -16.32 -46.49 47.04
C SER A 112 -15.84 -45.77 48.30
N LEU A 113 -15.63 -44.45 48.24
CA LEU A 113 -15.22 -43.61 49.36
C LEU A 113 -16.29 -43.58 50.46
N LEU A 114 -17.58 -43.45 50.10
CA LEU A 114 -18.70 -43.58 51.03
C LEU A 114 -18.75 -44.97 51.67
N GLY A 115 -18.50 -46.02 50.88
CA GLY A 115 -18.38 -47.39 51.37
C GLY A 115 -17.26 -47.53 52.39
N GLN A 116 -16.07 -47.02 52.10
CA GLN A 116 -14.91 -47.03 53.01
C GLN A 116 -15.17 -46.22 54.28
N LEU A 117 -15.88 -45.09 54.18
CA LEU A 117 -16.32 -44.29 55.32
C LEU A 117 -17.28 -45.09 56.22
N ASN A 118 -18.25 -45.77 55.63
CA ASN A 118 -19.22 -46.59 56.36
C ASN A 118 -18.60 -47.87 56.95
N HIS A 119 -17.58 -48.46 56.32
CA HIS A 119 -16.83 -49.60 56.90
C HIS A 119 -15.85 -49.16 57.99
N SER A 120 -15.37 -47.92 57.95
CA SER A 120 -14.60 -47.30 59.04
C SER A 120 -15.49 -46.95 60.24
N ILE A 121 -16.82 -47.06 60.10
CA ILE A 121 -17.83 -46.80 61.13
C ILE A 121 -18.63 -48.10 61.39
N GLY A 122 -18.08 -49.00 62.21
CA GLY A 122 -18.90 -49.94 63.01
C GLY A 122 -18.18 -51.20 63.52
N PRO A 123 -18.61 -51.85 64.63
CA PRO A 123 -19.75 -51.54 65.51
C PRO A 123 -19.38 -51.37 67.01
N CYS A 124 -20.00 -50.42 67.72
CA CYS A 124 -20.16 -50.52 69.18
C CYS A 124 -21.51 -49.89 69.62
N VAL A 125 -22.45 -50.79 69.93
CA VAL A 125 -23.61 -50.77 70.84
C VAL A 125 -23.90 -49.41 71.54
N GLY A 126 -25.10 -48.83 71.57
CA GLY A 126 -26.49 -49.31 71.56
C GLY A 126 -27.26 -48.50 72.63
N ILE A 127 -28.59 -48.37 72.49
CA ILE A 127 -29.62 -48.00 73.49
C ILE A 127 -30.53 -46.80 73.11
N SER A 128 -31.83 -47.13 73.18
CA SER A 128 -33.04 -46.32 73.44
C SER A 128 -33.75 -45.57 72.32
N LYS A 129 -34.90 -46.17 71.97
CA LYS A 129 -36.16 -45.53 71.57
C LYS A 129 -36.48 -44.32 72.45
N GLU A 130 -36.94 -43.22 71.85
CA GLU A 130 -38.16 -42.51 72.23
C GLU A 130 -38.55 -41.42 71.20
N SER A 131 -39.78 -41.57 70.71
CA SER A 131 -40.77 -40.57 70.24
C SER A 131 -40.33 -39.19 69.72
N GLY A 132 -40.83 -38.81 68.53
CA GLY A 132 -41.05 -37.39 68.20
C GLY A 132 -40.97 -36.98 66.72
N THR A 133 -42.00 -37.32 65.94
CA THR A 133 -42.61 -36.52 64.85
C THR A 133 -41.77 -35.89 63.71
N GLN A 134 -42.13 -36.33 62.49
CA GLN A 134 -42.24 -35.62 61.20
C GLN A 134 -41.00 -35.37 60.34
N GLY A 135 -41.03 -36.01 59.16
CA GLY A 135 -40.25 -35.64 57.97
C GLY A 135 -39.57 -36.83 57.30
N GLN A 136 -40.32 -37.68 56.58
CA GLN A 136 -39.73 -38.65 55.66
C GLN A 136 -40.20 -38.36 54.24
N ASP A 137 -39.28 -37.80 53.46
CA ASP A 137 -39.04 -38.24 52.10
C ASP A 137 -38.68 -39.75 52.13
N GLN A 138 -39.27 -40.52 51.23
CA GLN A 138 -38.82 -41.89 50.96
C GLN A 138 -38.80 -42.16 49.47
N GLU A 139 -37.57 -42.27 48.99
CA GLU A 139 -37.13 -42.85 47.74
C GLU A 139 -37.47 -44.35 47.69
N LEU A 140 -38.06 -44.84 46.60
CA LEU A 140 -38.26 -46.27 46.33
C LEU A 140 -37.85 -46.62 44.89
N LYS A 141 -37.01 -47.66 44.82
CA LYS A 141 -36.29 -48.20 43.65
C LYS A 141 -37.20 -48.90 42.63
N CYS A 142 -36.86 -48.66 41.35
CA CYS A 142 -36.83 -49.54 40.17
C CYS A 142 -37.85 -50.68 39.97
N THR A 143 -38.55 -50.62 38.83
CA THR A 143 -38.94 -51.81 38.05
C THR A 143 -38.43 -51.72 36.61
N THR A 144 -37.84 -52.83 36.19
CA THR A 144 -37.19 -53.17 34.93
C THR A 144 -38.19 -53.45 33.79
N ALA A 145 -37.72 -53.35 32.54
CA ALA A 145 -38.30 -53.86 31.28
C ALA A 145 -39.56 -53.12 30.81
N GLU A 146 -39.52 -52.37 29.71
CA GLU A 146 -39.64 -52.77 28.29
C GLU A 146 -39.34 -51.46 27.50
N LYS A 147 -38.60 -51.33 26.40
CA LYS A 147 -38.45 -52.10 25.17
C LYS A 147 -37.22 -51.52 24.47
N ASN A 148 -36.22 -52.35 24.17
CA ASN A 148 -35.39 -52.14 22.99
C ASN A 148 -36.19 -52.70 21.80
N ALA A 149 -36.53 -51.88 20.82
CA ALA A 149 -36.56 -52.21 19.39
C ALA A 149 -37.24 -51.09 18.57
N LEU A 150 -36.60 -50.79 17.43
CA LEU A 150 -37.10 -50.05 16.25
C LEU A 150 -37.06 -48.51 16.35
N MET A 151 -36.57 -47.73 15.39
CA MET A 151 -35.83 -47.94 14.12
C MET A 151 -35.48 -46.52 13.61
N ASP A 152 -34.52 -46.44 12.69
CA ASP A 152 -34.19 -45.28 11.84
C ASP A 152 -35.37 -44.44 11.35
N SER A 153 -35.24 -43.10 11.36
CA SER A 153 -35.31 -42.22 10.16
C SER A 153 -35.47 -40.74 10.55
N PRO A 154 -34.88 -39.77 9.82
CA PRO A 154 -34.74 -38.37 10.22
C PRO A 154 -35.74 -37.46 9.49
N GLU A 155 -36.81 -37.01 10.14
CA GLU A 155 -37.85 -36.29 9.39
C GLU A 155 -38.76 -35.39 10.23
N VAL A 156 -38.24 -34.58 11.17
CA VAL A 156 -39.05 -33.51 11.78
C VAL A 156 -38.17 -32.32 12.20
N LEU A 157 -37.63 -31.58 11.23
CA LEU A 157 -37.00 -30.27 11.49
C LEU A 157 -37.06 -29.35 10.24
N ASN A 158 -38.11 -29.47 9.42
CA ASN A 158 -38.31 -28.63 8.22
C ASN A 158 -39.58 -27.75 8.26
N GLU A 159 -40.23 -27.62 9.42
CA GLU A 159 -41.52 -26.92 9.55
C GLU A 159 -41.39 -25.59 10.32
N ALA A 160 -40.37 -24.77 10.01
CA ALA A 160 -40.20 -23.45 10.65
C ALA A 160 -39.60 -22.36 9.72
N VAL A 161 -39.58 -22.55 8.40
CA VAL A 161 -38.95 -21.60 7.45
C VAL A 161 -39.93 -21.00 6.42
N LEU A 162 -41.25 -21.24 6.53
CA LEU A 162 -42.23 -20.83 5.52
C LEU A 162 -43.37 -19.92 6.02
N ILE A 163 -43.12 -19.03 7.00
CA ILE A 163 -44.05 -17.93 7.32
C ILE A 163 -43.27 -16.65 7.60
N ALA A 164 -42.86 -15.93 6.56
CA ALA A 164 -42.54 -14.49 6.60
C ALA A 164 -42.20 -13.91 5.21
N ARG A 165 -42.99 -14.26 4.18
CA ARG A 165 -42.89 -13.62 2.86
C ARG A 165 -44.30 -13.26 2.39
N ALA A 166 -44.49 -12.00 2.00
CA ALA A 166 -45.75 -11.25 1.83
C ALA A 166 -46.33 -10.80 3.18
N GLU A 167 -46.53 -9.51 3.50
CA GLU A 167 -47.05 -8.35 2.77
C GLU A 167 -46.30 -7.09 3.29
N GLY A 168 -46.07 -5.98 2.59
CA GLY A 168 -46.98 -5.09 1.87
C GLY A 168 -46.54 -3.65 2.19
N GLU A 169 -46.47 -2.79 1.18
CA GLU A 169 -46.04 -1.39 1.25
C GLU A 169 -46.80 -0.56 2.30
N THR A 170 -46.10 0.28 3.07
CA THR A 170 -46.61 1.61 3.44
C THR A 170 -45.46 2.57 3.70
N ASP A 171 -45.48 3.62 2.90
CA ASP A 171 -44.66 4.82 2.99
C ASP A 171 -44.91 5.57 4.31
N ARG A 172 -43.84 5.92 5.04
CA ARG A 172 -43.86 7.01 6.02
C ARG A 172 -42.46 7.47 6.41
N HIS A 173 -42.14 8.68 5.95
CA HIS A 173 -41.07 9.54 6.47
C HIS A 173 -40.96 9.51 7.99
N THR A 174 -39.76 9.24 8.51
CA THR A 174 -39.25 9.84 9.76
C THR A 174 -37.71 9.79 9.72
N MET A 175 -37.10 10.98 9.72
CA MET A 175 -35.65 11.19 9.85
C MET A 175 -35.18 10.77 11.26
N PRO A 176 -34.04 10.09 11.40
CA PRO A 176 -33.29 10.11 12.66
C PRO A 176 -32.20 11.17 12.60
N GLN A 177 -32.29 12.10 13.56
CA GLN A 177 -31.31 13.13 13.84
C GLN A 177 -29.90 12.56 14.06
N SER A 178 -28.95 13.21 13.43
CA SER A 178 -27.51 13.06 13.57
C SER A 178 -26.99 13.64 14.90
N LEU A 179 -26.10 12.91 15.57
CA LEU A 179 -25.09 13.44 16.50
C LEU A 179 -23.73 12.76 16.21
N PRO A 180 -22.61 13.41 16.59
CA PRO A 180 -21.54 13.72 15.65
C PRO A 180 -20.46 12.64 15.61
N VAL A 181 -19.98 12.32 14.42
CA VAL A 181 -18.74 11.56 14.24
C VAL A 181 -17.67 12.54 13.78
N GLU A 182 -16.69 12.79 14.66
CA GLU A 182 -15.52 13.66 14.48
C GLU A 182 -14.69 13.41 13.20
N GLY A 183 -14.97 12.35 12.41
CA GLY A 183 -14.35 12.09 11.10
C GLY A 183 -15.09 12.66 9.89
N SER A 184 -16.34 13.11 10.06
CA SER A 184 -17.18 13.63 8.95
C SER A 184 -16.63 14.92 8.33
N ASN A 185 -15.89 15.72 9.12
CA ASN A 185 -15.37 17.01 8.69
C ASN A 185 -14.20 16.88 7.69
N GLU A 186 -13.34 15.87 7.84
CA GLU A 186 -12.21 15.66 6.94
C GLU A 186 -12.66 15.10 5.58
N PHE A 187 -13.64 14.19 5.58
CA PHE A 187 -14.23 13.68 4.35
C PHE A 187 -15.00 14.77 3.58
N LEU A 188 -15.73 15.64 4.30
CA LEU A 188 -16.41 16.79 3.69
C LEU A 188 -15.43 17.83 3.14
N LYS A 189 -14.29 18.10 3.82
CA LYS A 189 -13.21 18.93 3.28
C LYS A 189 -12.58 18.30 2.02
N LEU A 190 -12.38 16.99 2.00
CA LEU A 190 -11.86 16.29 0.82
C LEU A 190 -12.84 16.35 -0.36
N LEU A 191 -14.15 16.16 -0.12
CA LEU A 191 -15.16 16.34 -1.17
C LEU A 191 -15.23 17.79 -1.66
N LYS A 192 -15.14 18.77 -0.76
CA LYS A 192 -15.16 20.19 -1.12
C LYS A 192 -13.96 20.56 -1.99
N THR A 193 -12.76 20.12 -1.61
CA THR A 193 -11.54 20.35 -2.41
C THR A 193 -11.58 19.61 -3.74
N HIS A 194 -12.14 18.40 -3.81
CA HIS A 194 -12.33 17.70 -5.09
C HIS A 194 -13.35 18.40 -5.99
N LYS A 195 -14.46 18.90 -5.42
CA LYS A 195 -15.44 19.72 -6.13
C LYS A 195 -14.82 21.01 -6.68
N GLU A 196 -14.04 21.73 -5.86
CA GLU A 196 -13.34 22.95 -6.29
C GLU A 196 -12.34 22.67 -7.42
N LYS A 197 -11.59 21.57 -7.35
CA LYS A 197 -10.68 21.14 -8.44
C LYS A 197 -11.43 20.81 -9.73
N LEU A 198 -12.58 20.14 -9.64
CA LEU A 198 -13.44 19.86 -10.80
C LEU A 198 -14.02 21.15 -11.40
N GLU A 199 -14.48 22.08 -10.56
CA GLU A 199 -15.01 23.36 -11.01
C GLU A 199 -13.94 24.22 -11.68
N GLU A 200 -12.70 24.22 -11.16
CA GLU A 200 -11.59 24.92 -11.80
C GLU A 200 -11.17 24.23 -13.11
N GLY A 201 -11.11 22.90 -13.14
CA GLY A 201 -10.87 22.13 -14.37
C GLY A 201 -11.91 22.44 -15.46
N MET A 202 -13.19 22.53 -15.08
CA MET A 202 -14.28 22.92 -15.98
C MET A 202 -14.18 24.37 -16.47
N LYS A 203 -13.61 25.30 -15.67
CA LYS A 203 -13.36 26.68 -16.11
C LYS A 203 -12.17 26.77 -17.06
N VAL A 204 -11.10 26.01 -16.81
CA VAL A 204 -9.93 25.95 -17.70
C VAL A 204 -10.30 25.33 -19.05
N LEU A 205 -11.08 24.24 -19.06
CA LEU A 205 -11.58 23.64 -20.30
C LEU A 205 -12.46 24.59 -21.11
N ARG A 206 -13.31 25.39 -20.44
CA ARG A 206 -14.11 26.42 -21.12
C ARG A 206 -13.24 27.50 -21.77
N ARG A 207 -12.23 28.02 -21.05
CA ARG A 207 -11.26 28.99 -21.61
C ARG A 207 -10.52 28.40 -22.82
N ARG A 208 -10.05 27.16 -22.71
CA ARG A 208 -9.34 26.47 -23.81
C ARG A 208 -10.25 26.24 -25.03
N ASN A 209 -11.53 25.93 -24.83
CA ASN A 209 -12.49 25.84 -25.93
C ASN A 209 -12.76 27.20 -26.59
N GLU A 210 -12.85 28.29 -25.80
CA GLU A 210 -12.99 29.64 -26.35
C GLU A 210 -11.75 30.07 -27.15
N GLU A 211 -10.54 29.68 -26.71
CA GLU A 211 -9.29 29.91 -27.43
C GLU A 211 -9.23 29.11 -28.75
N LEU A 212 -9.61 27.83 -28.73
CA LEU A 212 -9.65 27.00 -29.94
C LEU A 212 -10.68 27.52 -30.96
N GLU A 213 -11.83 28.01 -30.52
CA GLU A 213 -12.81 28.63 -31.42
C GLU A 213 -12.28 29.93 -32.05
N LYS A 214 -11.47 30.72 -31.31
CA LYS A 214 -10.79 31.90 -31.88
C LYS A 214 -9.74 31.51 -32.92
N GLU A 215 -8.90 30.51 -32.60
CA GLU A 215 -7.87 30.01 -33.52
C GLU A 215 -8.50 29.42 -34.79
N LYS A 216 -9.59 28.67 -34.66
CA LYS A 216 -10.36 28.16 -35.79
C LYS A 216 -10.96 29.28 -36.64
N ALA A 217 -11.49 30.34 -36.02
CA ALA A 217 -12.00 31.50 -36.75
C ALA A 217 -10.89 32.29 -37.46
N GLU A 218 -9.69 32.33 -36.90
CA GLU A 218 -8.52 32.96 -37.52
C GLU A 218 -7.99 32.13 -38.70
N SER A 219 -7.85 30.82 -38.51
CA SER A 219 -7.48 29.88 -39.58
C SER A 219 -8.48 29.89 -40.73
N GLU A 220 -9.78 30.02 -40.45
CA GLU A 220 -10.80 30.16 -41.49
C GLU A 220 -10.69 31.47 -42.26
N LYS A 221 -10.34 32.58 -41.59
CA LYS A 221 -10.05 33.87 -42.26
C LYS A 221 -8.81 33.76 -43.15
N GLU A 222 -7.76 33.12 -42.69
CA GLU A 222 -6.55 32.86 -43.48
C GLU A 222 -6.86 32.01 -44.71
N ARG A 223 -7.68 30.95 -44.55
CA ARG A 223 -8.15 30.10 -45.64
C ARG A 223 -8.91 30.90 -46.70
N VAL A 224 -9.83 31.78 -46.29
CA VAL A 224 -10.59 32.65 -47.20
C VAL A 224 -9.67 33.65 -47.93
N ASN A 225 -8.70 34.24 -47.23
CA ASN A 225 -7.72 35.14 -47.85
C ASN A 225 -6.86 34.41 -48.90
N LEU A 226 -6.39 33.20 -48.59
CA LEU A 226 -5.64 32.37 -49.54
C LEU A 226 -6.48 32.02 -50.76
N LEU A 227 -7.76 31.65 -50.57
CA LEU A 227 -8.68 31.38 -51.69
C LEU A 227 -8.82 32.61 -52.61
N ALA A 228 -8.98 33.80 -52.03
CA ALA A 228 -9.08 35.04 -52.79
C ALA A 228 -7.80 35.35 -53.60
N THR A 229 -6.61 35.05 -53.05
CA THR A 229 -5.35 35.20 -53.80
C THR A 229 -5.24 34.21 -54.96
N VAL A 230 -5.73 32.99 -54.79
CA VAL A 230 -5.76 31.96 -55.86
C VAL A 230 -6.71 32.38 -56.98
N ASP A 231 -7.89 32.90 -56.67
CA ASP A 231 -8.85 33.39 -57.65
C ASP A 231 -8.32 34.61 -58.43
N GLN A 232 -7.55 35.48 -57.77
CA GLN A 232 -6.89 36.61 -58.40
C GLN A 232 -5.78 36.18 -59.37
N LEU A 233 -5.03 35.13 -59.03
CA LEU A 233 -4.02 34.53 -59.92
C LEU A 233 -4.66 33.79 -61.10
N HIS A 234 -5.77 33.09 -60.87
CA HIS A 234 -6.54 32.41 -61.93
C HIS A 234 -7.11 33.41 -62.94
N SER A 235 -7.64 34.54 -62.45
CA SER A 235 -8.16 35.63 -63.30
C SER A 235 -7.07 36.27 -64.17
N LYS A 236 -5.85 36.44 -63.64
CA LYS A 236 -4.68 36.94 -64.41
C LYS A 236 -4.17 35.95 -65.45
N LEU A 237 -4.33 34.64 -65.22
CA LEU A 237 -3.94 33.60 -66.17
C LEU A 237 -4.95 33.50 -67.33
N THR A 238 -6.23 33.72 -67.07
CA THR A 238 -7.29 33.69 -68.11
C THR A 238 -7.23 34.91 -69.03
N GLN A 239 -6.64 36.03 -68.59
CA GLN A 239 -6.54 37.28 -69.36
C GLN A 239 -5.38 37.29 -70.40
N ASN A 240 -4.47 36.31 -70.35
CA ASN A 240 -3.28 36.24 -71.22
C ASN A 240 -3.41 35.24 -72.38
N VAL A 241 -4.61 34.72 -72.67
CA VAL A 241 -4.84 33.75 -73.76
C VAL A 241 -6.00 34.20 -74.65
N THR A 242 -5.86 35.36 -75.30
CA THR A 242 -6.63 35.74 -76.50
C THR A 242 -5.89 36.90 -77.17
N GLU A 243 -5.04 36.64 -78.16
CA GLU A 243 -4.70 37.53 -79.30
C GLU A 243 -3.52 36.95 -80.09
N GLU A 244 -3.78 36.34 -81.26
CA GLU A 244 -2.86 36.45 -82.41
C GLU A 244 -3.59 36.11 -83.73
N SER A 245 -3.70 37.12 -84.59
CA SER A 245 -4.49 37.17 -85.82
C SER A 245 -3.60 37.10 -87.07
N VAL A 246 -3.72 35.98 -87.78
CA VAL A 246 -3.85 35.74 -89.24
C VAL A 246 -3.65 36.91 -90.26
N GLN A 247 -2.76 36.61 -91.23
CA GLN A 247 -2.68 36.95 -92.68
C GLN A 247 -2.44 38.38 -93.22
N GLN A 248 -1.47 38.50 -94.13
CA GLN A 248 -1.54 39.43 -95.26
C GLN A 248 -0.72 38.97 -96.49
N THR A 249 -1.39 38.97 -97.65
CA THR A 249 -0.90 38.67 -99.01
C THR A 249 -0.95 39.95 -99.85
N CYS A 250 -0.02 40.19 -100.78
CA CYS A 250 -0.28 41.01 -101.99
C CYS A 250 0.79 40.81 -103.08
N ALA A 251 0.35 40.97 -104.33
CA ALA A 251 0.95 40.58 -105.61
C ALA A 251 1.44 41.80 -106.46
N LEU A 252 1.79 41.53 -107.74
CA LEU A 252 2.02 42.45 -108.90
C LEU A 252 3.53 42.74 -109.21
N THR A 253 4.10 42.84 -110.43
CA THR A 253 3.68 42.78 -111.85
C THR A 253 4.92 42.74 -112.78
N VAL A 254 4.73 42.26 -114.01
CA VAL A 254 5.61 42.12 -115.23
C VAL A 254 5.75 43.50 -115.95
N PRO A 255 6.75 43.88 -116.83
CA PRO A 255 6.92 43.28 -118.17
C PRO A 255 8.23 43.38 -119.01
N ALA A 256 8.26 42.48 -120.01
CA ALA A 256 8.66 42.58 -121.45
C ALA A 256 10.12 42.64 -121.98
N GLU A 257 10.50 41.50 -122.59
CA GLU A 257 11.07 41.22 -123.95
C GLU A 257 12.53 41.53 -124.41
N SER A 258 13.26 40.41 -124.66
CA SER A 258 14.12 40.04 -125.85
C SER A 258 15.36 40.88 -126.24
N PRO A 259 16.43 40.39 -126.95
CA PRO A 259 16.62 39.15 -127.73
C PRO A 259 17.69 38.18 -127.15
N HIS A 260 17.32 37.02 -126.59
CA HIS A 260 16.99 35.71 -127.19
C HIS A 260 18.17 34.72 -127.44
N LEU A 261 19.43 35.03 -127.10
CA LEU A 261 20.48 33.98 -127.09
C LEU A 261 21.42 34.00 -125.88
N ALA A 262 22.00 35.15 -125.50
CA ALA A 262 22.71 35.30 -124.21
C ALA A 262 21.75 35.20 -123.02
N LYS A 263 20.53 35.73 -123.19
CA LYS A 263 19.41 35.55 -122.25
C LYS A 263 19.06 34.08 -122.05
N LEU A 264 19.24 33.21 -123.05
CA LEU A 264 18.94 31.77 -122.93
C LEU A 264 20.03 31.04 -122.13
N THR A 265 21.30 31.42 -122.30
CA THR A 265 22.44 30.87 -121.54
C THR A 265 22.49 31.38 -120.12
N GLU A 266 22.22 32.67 -119.92
CA GLU A 266 22.05 33.30 -118.59
C GLU A 266 20.78 32.78 -117.91
N GLN A 267 19.67 32.56 -118.64
CA GLN A 267 18.50 31.86 -118.10
C GLN A 267 18.83 30.42 -117.77
N LEU A 268 19.60 29.68 -118.57
CA LEU A 268 19.97 28.30 -118.29
C LEU A 268 20.90 28.21 -117.06
N GLN A 269 21.85 29.13 -116.92
CA GLN A 269 22.75 29.19 -115.78
C GLN A 269 22.01 29.69 -114.53
N ALA A 270 21.06 30.61 -114.67
CA ALA A 270 20.16 31.04 -113.60
C ALA A 270 19.14 29.95 -113.24
N THR A 271 18.65 29.14 -114.20
CA THR A 271 17.80 27.98 -113.88
C THR A 271 18.60 26.87 -113.23
N GLN A 272 19.85 26.62 -113.63
CA GLN A 272 20.76 25.69 -112.96
C GLN A 272 21.15 26.16 -111.56
N GLY A 273 21.42 27.46 -111.37
CA GLY A 273 21.65 28.07 -110.06
C GLY A 273 20.42 27.95 -109.17
N ARG A 274 19.23 28.30 -109.69
CA ARG A 274 17.96 28.08 -109.00
C ARG A 274 17.72 26.60 -108.69
N TYR A 275 18.10 25.68 -109.57
CA TYR A 275 17.96 24.24 -109.35
C TYR A 275 18.89 23.76 -108.22
N ARG A 276 20.14 24.25 -108.18
CA ARG A 276 21.08 23.94 -107.09
C ARG A 276 20.61 24.52 -105.76
N GLU A 277 20.13 25.76 -105.73
CA GLU A 277 19.54 26.36 -104.53
C GLU A 277 18.27 25.62 -104.09
N LEU A 278 17.41 25.18 -105.03
CA LEU A 278 16.24 24.37 -104.71
C LEU A 278 16.64 23.00 -104.16
N GLN A 279 17.71 22.39 -104.69
CA GLN A 279 18.25 21.13 -104.20
C GLN A 279 18.83 21.28 -102.78
N GLU A 280 19.63 22.32 -102.51
CA GLU A 280 20.16 22.61 -101.17
C GLU A 280 19.05 22.96 -100.18
N LYS A 281 18.00 23.68 -100.63
CA LYS A 281 16.80 23.94 -99.84
C LYS A 281 16.05 22.64 -99.54
N LEU A 282 15.92 21.74 -100.51
CA LEU A 282 15.31 20.43 -100.31
C LEU A 282 16.10 19.60 -99.29
N ASP A 283 17.43 19.53 -99.41
CA ASP A 283 18.30 18.82 -98.47
C ASP A 283 18.25 19.44 -97.06
N CYS A 284 18.22 20.78 -96.96
CA CYS A 284 18.03 21.48 -95.68
C CYS A 284 16.67 21.20 -95.07
N LEU A 285 15.60 21.22 -95.87
CA LEU A 285 14.25 20.88 -95.42
C LEU A 285 14.17 19.42 -94.98
N GLN A 286 14.87 18.51 -95.66
CA GLN A 286 14.92 17.08 -95.32
C GLN A 286 15.70 16.83 -94.02
N LYS A 287 16.84 17.51 -93.81
CA LYS A 287 17.57 17.49 -92.53
C LYS A 287 16.76 18.10 -91.39
N ASN A 288 16.08 19.22 -91.63
CA ASN A 288 15.19 19.84 -90.65
C ASN A 288 13.98 18.96 -90.34
N SER A 289 13.42 18.24 -91.31
CA SER A 289 12.36 17.24 -91.11
C SER A 289 12.86 16.11 -90.21
N ALA A 290 13.99 15.49 -90.55
CA ALA A 290 14.58 14.42 -89.75
C ALA A 290 14.95 14.89 -88.33
N GLN A 291 15.37 16.15 -88.18
CA GLN A 291 15.62 16.74 -86.86
C GLN A 291 14.33 16.97 -86.08
N ARG A 292 13.25 17.45 -86.72
CA ARG A 292 11.92 17.54 -86.11
C ARG A 292 11.41 16.17 -85.66
N ASP A 293 11.54 15.15 -86.50
CA ASP A 293 11.11 13.78 -86.16
C ASP A 293 11.88 13.24 -84.95
N ARG A 294 13.20 13.51 -84.87
CA ARG A 294 14.01 13.16 -83.69
C ARG A 294 13.57 13.91 -82.43
N THR A 295 13.30 15.22 -82.54
CA THR A 295 12.81 16.00 -81.39
C THR A 295 11.41 15.56 -80.96
N GLU A 296 10.54 15.21 -81.90
CA GLU A 296 9.19 14.71 -81.62
C GLU A 296 9.23 13.34 -80.95
N ALA A 297 10.12 12.44 -81.40
CA ALA A 297 10.34 11.15 -80.76
C ALA A 297 10.88 11.30 -79.32
N LEU A 298 11.79 12.24 -79.09
CA LEU A 298 12.30 12.57 -77.75
C LEU A 298 11.20 13.14 -76.84
N LEU A 299 10.35 14.04 -77.37
CA LEU A 299 9.21 14.58 -76.63
C LEU A 299 8.22 13.48 -76.26
N LYS A 300 7.86 12.60 -77.20
CA LYS A 300 7.01 11.43 -76.93
C LYS A 300 7.60 10.49 -75.88
N GLN A 301 8.92 10.32 -75.85
CA GLN A 301 9.58 9.55 -74.78
C GLN A 301 9.46 10.27 -73.44
N LYS A 302 9.70 11.59 -73.39
CA LYS A 302 9.56 12.38 -72.16
C LYS A 302 8.13 12.43 -71.65
N GLU A 303 7.13 12.47 -72.53
CA GLU A 303 5.72 12.34 -72.17
C GLU A 303 5.43 10.98 -71.52
N LYS A 304 5.95 9.88 -72.08
CA LYS A 304 5.83 8.55 -71.47
C LYS A 304 6.49 8.49 -70.10
N ASP A 305 7.70 9.02 -69.97
CA ASP A 305 8.44 9.07 -68.71
C ASP A 305 7.67 9.90 -67.67
N PHE A 306 7.09 11.04 -68.07
CA PHE A 306 6.29 11.90 -67.18
C PHE A 306 5.00 11.21 -66.71
N VAL A 307 4.30 10.51 -67.62
CA VAL A 307 3.11 9.72 -67.27
C VAL A 307 3.48 8.58 -66.31
N GLN A 308 4.60 7.90 -66.53
CA GLN A 308 5.06 6.85 -65.64
C GLN A 308 5.41 7.41 -64.25
N LEU A 309 6.15 8.51 -64.19
CA LEU A 309 6.53 9.18 -62.94
C LEU A 309 5.29 9.63 -62.15
N THR A 310 4.25 10.08 -62.84
CA THR A 310 2.97 10.48 -62.22
C THR A 310 2.28 9.27 -61.58
N LYS A 311 2.20 8.15 -62.31
CA LYS A 311 1.64 6.90 -61.78
C LYS A 311 2.43 6.38 -60.57
N ASP A 312 3.75 6.43 -60.62
CA ASP A 312 4.60 5.99 -59.52
C ASP A 312 4.43 6.91 -58.29
N SER A 313 4.32 8.22 -58.49
CA SER A 313 4.00 9.18 -57.43
C SER A 313 2.61 8.90 -56.81
N GLU A 314 1.59 8.60 -57.62
CA GLU A 314 0.26 8.25 -57.13
C GLU A 314 0.26 6.93 -56.36
N ALA A 315 0.97 5.92 -56.84
CA ALA A 315 1.13 4.63 -56.15
C ALA A 315 1.85 4.80 -54.81
N LEU A 316 2.92 5.60 -54.77
CA LEU A 316 3.62 5.96 -53.52
C LEU A 316 2.70 6.69 -52.55
N ARG A 317 1.91 7.66 -53.02
CA ARG A 317 0.93 8.37 -52.17
C ARG A 317 -0.12 7.41 -51.62
N ALA A 318 -0.64 6.49 -52.42
CA ALA A 318 -1.58 5.46 -51.97
C ALA A 318 -0.95 4.56 -50.91
N GLN A 319 0.30 4.13 -51.11
CA GLN A 319 1.03 3.30 -50.15
C GLN A 319 1.26 4.05 -48.82
N VAL A 320 1.70 5.31 -48.88
CA VAL A 320 1.86 6.15 -47.68
C VAL A 320 0.54 6.33 -46.95
N THR A 321 -0.56 6.55 -47.69
CA THR A 321 -1.90 6.71 -47.10
C THR A 321 -2.37 5.43 -46.43
N SER A 322 -2.12 4.26 -47.03
CA SER A 322 -2.42 2.94 -46.44
C SER A 322 -1.63 2.71 -45.16
N LEU A 323 -0.31 2.98 -45.17
CA LEU A 323 0.54 2.82 -44.00
C LEU A 323 0.16 3.77 -42.86
N LEU A 324 -0.26 5.00 -43.17
CA LEU A 324 -0.79 5.94 -42.18
C LEU A 324 -2.11 5.42 -41.57
N GLY A 325 -2.98 4.82 -42.38
CA GLY A 325 -4.20 4.16 -41.92
C GLY A 325 -3.90 3.01 -40.97
N GLU A 326 -3.01 2.10 -41.36
CA GLU A 326 -2.57 0.98 -40.52
C GLU A 326 -1.93 1.47 -39.21
N LEU A 327 -1.05 2.48 -39.27
CA LEU A 327 -0.44 3.06 -38.08
C LEU A 327 -1.50 3.63 -37.13
N ASN A 328 -2.48 4.35 -37.67
CA ASN A 328 -3.58 4.92 -36.88
C ASN A 328 -4.46 3.83 -36.26
N GLU A 329 -4.74 2.74 -36.98
CA GLU A 329 -5.45 1.58 -36.41
C GLU A 329 -4.67 0.93 -35.28
N ARG A 330 -3.36 0.72 -35.46
CA ARG A 330 -2.50 0.16 -34.40
C ARG A 330 -2.41 1.07 -33.20
N GLN A 331 -2.34 2.38 -33.41
CA GLN A 331 -2.39 3.38 -32.34
C GLN A 331 -3.70 3.29 -31.55
N ASN A 332 -4.85 3.20 -32.24
CA ASN A 332 -6.15 3.03 -31.59
C ASN A 332 -6.25 1.72 -30.79
N TRP A 333 -5.67 0.63 -31.29
CA TRP A 333 -5.62 -0.65 -30.56
C TRP A 333 -4.73 -0.57 -29.32
N LEU A 334 -3.58 0.09 -29.42
CA LEU A 334 -2.70 0.34 -28.29
C LEU A 334 -3.42 1.17 -27.22
N GLU A 335 -4.10 2.24 -27.61
CA GLU A 335 -4.86 3.09 -26.67
C GLU A 335 -5.97 2.33 -25.94
N LYS A 336 -6.71 1.47 -26.65
CA LYS A 336 -7.72 0.59 -26.02
C LYS A 336 -7.09 -0.38 -25.03
N SER A 337 -6.00 -1.04 -25.42
CA SER A 337 -5.27 -1.97 -24.54
C SER A 337 -4.69 -1.25 -23.31
N GLU A 338 -4.17 -0.04 -23.48
CA GLU A 338 -3.70 0.77 -22.36
C GLU A 338 -4.84 1.20 -21.43
N ALA A 339 -6.01 1.55 -21.97
CA ALA A 339 -7.18 1.87 -21.16
C ALA A 339 -7.66 0.65 -20.35
N GLU A 340 -7.69 -0.53 -20.97
CA GLU A 340 -8.01 -1.80 -20.29
C GLU A 340 -6.98 -2.12 -19.21
N ARG A 341 -5.68 -1.94 -19.50
CA ARG A 341 -4.61 -2.09 -18.51
C ARG A 341 -4.82 -1.18 -17.31
N ARG A 342 -5.12 0.11 -17.53
CA ARG A 342 -5.40 1.07 -16.44
C ARG A 342 -6.61 0.63 -15.60
N ILE A 343 -7.67 0.12 -16.22
CA ILE A 343 -8.85 -0.39 -15.50
C ILE A 343 -8.49 -1.62 -14.66
N LEU A 344 -7.67 -2.53 -15.18
CA LEU A 344 -7.22 -3.71 -14.44
C LEU A 344 -6.29 -3.34 -13.29
N GLU A 345 -5.40 -2.37 -13.47
CA GLU A 345 -4.52 -1.84 -12.42
C GLU A 345 -5.32 -1.18 -11.29
N ASP A 346 -6.33 -0.37 -11.60
CA ASP A 346 -7.23 0.21 -10.60
C ASP A 346 -8.03 -0.87 -9.84
N LYS A 347 -8.53 -1.89 -10.54
CA LYS A 347 -9.19 -3.04 -9.90
C LYS A 347 -8.25 -3.81 -8.99
N LEU A 348 -7.00 -4.02 -9.43
CA LEU A 348 -5.97 -4.68 -8.63
C LEU A 348 -5.66 -3.86 -7.39
N GLY A 349 -5.46 -2.55 -7.52
CA GLY A 349 -5.26 -1.62 -6.41
C GLY A 349 -6.38 -1.72 -5.37
N LYS A 350 -7.65 -1.63 -5.81
CA LYS A 350 -8.83 -1.79 -4.94
C LYS A 350 -8.88 -3.14 -4.23
N LYS A 351 -8.49 -4.23 -4.91
CA LYS A 351 -8.45 -5.57 -4.31
C LYS A 351 -7.33 -5.68 -3.28
N THR A 352 -6.16 -5.14 -3.58
CA THR A 352 -5.02 -5.07 -2.65
C THR A 352 -5.35 -4.25 -1.40
N GLU A 353 -5.98 -3.08 -1.53
CA GLU A 353 -6.41 -2.25 -0.40
C GLU A 353 -7.45 -2.97 0.48
N ARG A 354 -8.39 -3.69 -0.13
CA ARG A 354 -9.36 -4.53 0.60
C ARG A 354 -8.68 -5.66 1.35
N LEU A 355 -7.72 -6.35 0.73
CA LEU A 355 -6.95 -7.41 1.37
C LEU A 355 -6.14 -6.86 2.55
N GLN A 356 -5.44 -5.74 2.39
CA GLN A 356 -4.73 -5.08 3.48
C GLN A 356 -5.65 -4.67 4.63
N THR A 357 -6.88 -4.26 4.33
CA THR A 357 -7.88 -3.94 5.36
C THR A 357 -8.32 -5.19 6.11
N LEU A 358 -8.64 -6.27 5.40
CA LEU A 358 -8.99 -7.55 6.03
C LEU A 358 -7.83 -8.13 6.85
N GLU A 359 -6.59 -8.01 6.38
CA GLU A 359 -5.40 -8.42 7.13
C GLU A 359 -5.24 -7.64 8.44
N ARG A 360 -5.45 -6.32 8.41
CA ARG A 360 -5.44 -5.47 9.61
C ARG A 360 -6.56 -5.87 10.58
N ASP A 361 -7.77 -6.11 10.09
CA ASP A 361 -8.91 -6.50 10.93
C ASP A 361 -8.69 -7.87 11.58
N MET A 362 -8.14 -8.84 10.82
CA MET A 362 -7.77 -10.16 11.34
C MET A 362 -6.68 -10.07 12.40
N GLU A 363 -5.68 -9.21 12.22
CA GLU A 363 -4.63 -8.99 13.21
C GLU A 363 -5.17 -8.31 14.47
N GLN A 364 -6.08 -7.35 14.33
CA GLN A 364 -6.79 -6.75 15.46
C GLN A 364 -7.63 -7.78 16.22
N GLN A 365 -8.36 -8.64 15.51
CA GLN A 365 -9.15 -9.69 16.12
C GLN A 365 -8.28 -10.71 16.87
N LYS A 366 -7.12 -11.10 16.31
CA LYS A 366 -6.14 -11.95 17.01
C LYS A 366 -5.65 -11.32 18.31
N LYS A 367 -5.34 -10.02 18.30
CA LYS A 367 -4.94 -9.29 19.52
C LYS A 367 -6.06 -9.27 20.55
N GLN A 368 -7.30 -9.02 20.14
CA GLN A 368 -8.46 -9.07 21.04
C GLN A 368 -8.67 -10.47 21.64
N HIS A 369 -8.55 -11.53 20.83
CA HIS A 369 -8.63 -12.90 21.30
C HIS A 369 -7.48 -13.23 22.27
N SER A 370 -6.25 -12.79 21.99
CA SER A 370 -5.10 -12.98 22.89
C SER A 370 -5.36 -12.36 24.26
N VAL A 371 -5.80 -11.10 24.31
CA VAL A 371 -6.14 -10.42 25.58
C VAL A 371 -7.27 -11.13 26.31
N THR A 372 -8.26 -11.64 25.58
CA THR A 372 -9.38 -12.40 26.18
C THR A 372 -8.89 -13.71 26.79
N VAL A 373 -7.99 -14.44 26.11
CA VAL A 373 -7.37 -15.66 26.62
C VAL A 373 -6.54 -15.35 27.87
N ASP A 374 -5.71 -14.30 27.84
CA ASP A 374 -4.89 -13.90 28.98
C ASP A 374 -5.76 -13.53 30.20
N ASN A 375 -6.88 -12.84 29.98
CA ASN A 375 -7.83 -12.52 31.03
C ASN A 375 -8.47 -13.77 31.64
N LEU A 376 -8.92 -14.72 30.79
CA LEU A 376 -9.48 -15.98 31.26
C LEU A 376 -8.46 -16.81 32.02
N LEU A 377 -7.21 -16.88 31.55
CA LEU A 377 -6.12 -17.57 32.24
C LEU A 377 -5.86 -16.96 33.63
N LEU A 378 -5.83 -15.62 33.72
CA LEU A 378 -5.68 -14.92 34.99
C LEU A 378 -6.87 -15.20 35.92
N GLN A 379 -8.10 -15.21 35.40
CA GLN A 379 -9.29 -15.54 36.17
C GLN A 379 -9.24 -16.98 36.70
N THR A 380 -8.82 -17.94 35.88
CA THR A 380 -8.61 -19.33 36.30
C THR A 380 -7.55 -19.42 37.39
N GLN A 381 -6.40 -18.76 37.23
CA GLN A 381 -5.33 -18.75 38.23
C GLN A 381 -5.80 -18.16 39.57
N ASN A 382 -6.60 -17.09 39.53
CA ASN A 382 -7.18 -16.47 40.73
C ASN A 382 -8.12 -17.43 41.47
N LEU A 383 -9.00 -18.11 40.73
CA LEU A 383 -9.93 -19.10 41.29
C LEU A 383 -9.18 -20.32 41.85
N GLU A 384 -8.15 -20.81 41.16
CA GLU A 384 -7.30 -21.90 41.65
C GLU A 384 -6.57 -21.53 42.93
N THR A 385 -6.07 -20.30 43.02
CA THR A 385 -5.40 -19.79 44.23
C THR A 385 -6.39 -19.67 45.39
N ALA A 386 -7.59 -19.13 45.14
CA ALA A 386 -8.65 -19.05 46.14
C ALA A 386 -9.04 -20.45 46.65
N LEU A 387 -9.24 -21.40 45.74
CA LEU A 387 -9.60 -22.79 46.07
C LEU A 387 -8.47 -23.50 46.84
N LYS A 388 -7.21 -23.24 46.52
CA LYS A 388 -6.06 -23.74 47.29
C LYS A 388 -6.06 -23.18 48.72
N ASN A 389 -6.36 -21.90 48.89
CA ASN A 389 -6.47 -21.27 50.20
C ASN A 389 -7.63 -21.84 51.01
N GLU A 390 -8.82 -22.00 50.41
CA GLU A 390 -9.96 -22.64 51.07
C GLU A 390 -9.64 -24.06 51.54
N ARG A 391 -8.94 -24.85 50.72
CA ARG A 391 -8.47 -26.19 51.13
C ARG A 391 -7.56 -26.13 52.35
N LEU A 392 -6.65 -25.16 52.42
CA LEU A 392 -5.79 -24.97 53.60
C LEU A 392 -6.60 -24.58 54.83
N VAL A 393 -7.59 -23.69 54.68
CA VAL A 393 -8.49 -23.31 55.77
C VAL A 393 -9.27 -24.53 56.28
N ILE A 394 -9.82 -25.36 55.38
CA ILE A 394 -10.54 -26.60 55.78
C ILE A 394 -9.61 -27.54 56.56
N VAL A 395 -8.36 -27.69 56.15
CA VAL A 395 -7.37 -28.53 56.87
C VAL A 395 -7.09 -27.96 58.26
N GLU A 396 -6.94 -26.64 58.38
CA GLU A 396 -6.74 -25.96 59.67
C GLU A 396 -7.94 -26.13 60.60
N GLU A 397 -9.16 -25.91 60.09
CA GLU A 397 -10.40 -26.07 60.86
C GLU A 397 -10.61 -27.52 61.28
N ARG A 398 -10.28 -28.50 60.43
CA ARG A 398 -10.27 -29.92 60.83
C ARG A 398 -9.29 -30.21 61.96
N ARG A 399 -8.09 -29.59 61.93
CA ARG A 399 -7.11 -29.73 63.01
C ARG A 399 -7.64 -29.12 64.31
N LYS A 400 -8.20 -27.92 64.26
CA LYS A 400 -8.83 -27.24 65.41
C LYS A 400 -9.97 -28.09 65.99
N LEU A 401 -10.83 -28.66 65.14
CA LEU A 401 -11.90 -29.55 65.58
C LEU A 401 -11.35 -30.79 66.27
N ALA A 402 -10.32 -31.44 65.72
CA ALA A 402 -9.69 -32.60 66.35
C ALA A 402 -9.04 -32.24 67.71
N GLN A 403 -8.41 -31.07 67.82
CA GLN A 403 -7.87 -30.56 69.08
C GLN A 403 -8.99 -30.32 70.10
N LEU A 404 -10.12 -29.75 69.68
CA LEU A 404 -11.27 -29.52 70.55
C LEU A 404 -11.90 -30.83 71.02
N GLN A 405 -12.03 -31.81 70.12
CA GLN A 405 -12.50 -33.16 70.46
C GLN A 405 -11.57 -33.85 71.46
N HIS A 406 -10.25 -33.70 71.29
CA HIS A 406 -9.27 -34.23 72.24
C HIS A 406 -9.36 -33.54 73.60
N ALA A 407 -9.42 -32.20 73.63
CA ALA A 407 -9.56 -31.42 74.86
C ALA A 407 -10.85 -31.78 75.62
N TYR A 408 -11.97 -31.94 74.90
CA TYR A 408 -13.23 -32.41 75.48
C TYR A 408 -13.08 -33.81 76.10
N THR A 409 -12.41 -34.73 75.38
CA THR A 409 -12.13 -36.09 75.88
C THR A 409 -11.29 -36.06 77.16
N CYS A 410 -10.24 -35.24 77.19
CA CYS A 410 -9.41 -35.06 78.39
C CYS A 410 -10.20 -34.48 79.56
N LEU A 411 -10.99 -33.43 79.33
CA LEU A 411 -11.85 -32.85 80.38
C LEU A 411 -12.85 -33.87 80.93
N PHE A 412 -13.42 -34.71 80.08
CA PHE A 412 -14.31 -35.78 80.51
C PHE A 412 -13.57 -36.79 81.40
N GLN A 413 -12.37 -37.21 81.01
CA GLN A 413 -11.52 -38.09 81.82
C GLN A 413 -11.11 -37.44 83.14
N ASP A 414 -10.74 -36.17 83.13
CA ASP A 414 -10.36 -35.40 84.32
C ASP A 414 -11.55 -35.24 85.27
N TYR A 415 -12.76 -35.01 84.76
CA TYR A 415 -13.97 -34.96 85.55
C TYR A 415 -14.26 -36.32 86.21
N ASP A 416 -14.20 -37.41 85.44
CA ASP A 416 -14.36 -38.77 85.97
C ASP A 416 -13.30 -39.11 87.03
N ASN A 417 -12.05 -38.75 86.76
CA ASN A 417 -10.93 -38.93 87.68
C ASN A 417 -11.11 -38.08 88.93
N LYS A 418 -11.55 -36.82 88.80
CA LYS A 418 -11.86 -35.94 89.91
C LYS A 418 -12.96 -36.55 90.77
N LEU A 419 -14.04 -37.03 90.16
CA LEU A 419 -15.15 -37.66 90.86
C LEU A 419 -14.75 -38.98 91.55
N LYS A 420 -13.76 -39.70 91.02
CA LYS A 420 -13.12 -40.86 91.68
C LYS A 420 -12.16 -40.45 92.79
N SER A 421 -11.37 -39.40 92.56
CA SER A 421 -10.37 -38.90 93.49
C SER A 421 -11.00 -38.15 94.65
N GLU A 422 -12.09 -37.40 94.48
CA GLU A 422 -12.86 -36.75 95.55
C GLU A 422 -13.50 -37.79 96.48
N LYS A 423 -13.91 -38.94 95.93
CA LYS A 423 -14.30 -40.12 96.73
C LYS A 423 -13.11 -40.71 97.52
N GLN A 424 -11.87 -40.53 97.07
CA GLN A 424 -10.64 -41.02 97.72
C GLN A 424 -9.95 -39.94 98.60
N ALA A 425 -10.15 -38.65 98.31
CA ALA A 425 -9.48 -37.48 98.86
C ALA A 425 -10.20 -36.87 100.07
N ASN A 426 -11.28 -37.50 100.54
CA ASN A 426 -11.70 -37.39 101.95
C ASN A 426 -10.56 -37.78 102.93
N HIS A 427 -9.44 -38.30 102.45
CA HIS A 427 -8.16 -38.36 103.17
C HIS A 427 -7.00 -37.84 102.32
N ARG A 428 -6.58 -36.59 102.54
CA ARG A 428 -5.17 -36.08 102.56
C ARG A 428 -5.12 -34.60 102.13
N SER A 429 -4.92 -33.74 103.12
CA SER A 429 -4.73 -32.30 103.01
C SER A 429 -3.24 -31.98 103.14
N GLY A 430 -2.57 -31.57 102.05
CA GLY A 430 -1.15 -31.19 102.12
C GLY A 430 -0.46 -30.80 100.80
N GLU A 431 -1.05 -31.03 99.62
CA GLU A 431 -0.39 -30.76 98.32
C GLU A 431 -0.55 -29.31 97.81
N ALA A 432 -1.35 -28.48 98.50
CA ALA A 432 -1.71 -27.14 98.06
C ALA A 432 -0.51 -26.16 98.07
N ASP A 433 0.34 -26.23 99.08
CA ASP A 433 1.45 -25.27 99.24
C ASP A 433 2.58 -25.50 98.23
N THR A 434 2.82 -26.75 97.83
CA THR A 434 3.80 -27.08 96.78
C THR A 434 3.36 -26.61 95.39
N LEU A 435 2.05 -26.65 95.11
CA LEU A 435 1.49 -26.16 93.85
C LEU A 435 1.49 -24.63 93.81
N ALA A 436 1.22 -23.96 94.94
CA ALA A 436 1.30 -22.51 95.05
C ALA A 436 2.71 -21.98 94.74
N ASN A 437 3.76 -22.62 95.26
CA ASN A 437 5.14 -22.22 94.97
C ASN A 437 5.51 -22.40 93.50
N ARG A 438 5.12 -23.53 92.89
CA ARG A 438 5.37 -23.80 91.47
C ARG A 438 4.62 -22.83 90.54
N LEU A 439 3.42 -22.41 90.93
CA LEU A 439 2.65 -21.38 90.23
C LEU A 439 3.39 -20.03 90.28
N ALA A 440 3.84 -19.61 91.45
CA ALA A 440 4.56 -18.34 91.63
C ALA A 440 5.88 -18.29 90.83
N GLU A 441 6.58 -19.42 90.70
CA GLU A 441 7.77 -19.52 89.84
C GLU A 441 7.43 -19.44 88.35
N ALA A 442 6.34 -20.07 87.92
CA ALA A 442 5.87 -19.99 86.54
C ALA A 442 5.43 -18.57 86.16
N GLU A 443 4.76 -17.86 87.07
CA GLU A 443 4.36 -16.45 86.89
C GLU A 443 5.58 -15.54 86.72
N LYS A 444 6.62 -15.72 87.53
CA LYS A 444 7.89 -14.98 87.38
C LYS A 444 8.57 -15.28 86.04
N ALA A 445 8.58 -16.55 85.62
CA ALA A 445 9.16 -16.93 84.33
C ALA A 445 8.38 -16.35 83.14
N LEU A 446 7.06 -16.24 83.25
CA LEU A 446 6.22 -15.58 82.25
C LEU A 446 6.49 -14.08 82.19
N ALA A 447 6.65 -13.40 83.33
CA ALA A 447 7.01 -11.99 83.38
C ALA A 447 8.36 -11.73 82.66
N LEU A 448 9.38 -12.55 82.91
CA LEU A 448 10.68 -12.43 82.23
C LEU A 448 10.60 -12.67 80.72
N LYS A 449 9.77 -13.63 80.29
CA LYS A 449 9.51 -13.85 78.86
C LYS A 449 8.77 -12.69 78.23
N GLN A 450 7.84 -12.08 78.95
CA GLN A 450 7.09 -10.91 78.47
C GLN A 450 8.03 -9.71 78.29
N ASP A 451 8.92 -9.43 79.26
CA ASP A 451 9.94 -8.39 79.14
C ASP A 451 10.87 -8.63 77.94
N HIS A 452 11.25 -9.88 77.67
CA HIS A 452 12.06 -10.21 76.50
C HIS A 452 11.31 -10.02 75.17
N ILE A 453 10.03 -10.39 75.13
CA ILE A 453 9.16 -10.15 73.97
C ILE A 453 9.06 -8.65 73.70
N ASP A 454 8.90 -7.83 74.74
CA ASP A 454 8.75 -6.39 74.57
C ASP A 454 10.04 -5.73 74.10
N LYS A 455 11.21 -6.20 74.55
CA LYS A 455 12.51 -5.81 73.97
C LYS A 455 12.64 -6.19 72.49
N LEU A 456 12.28 -7.42 72.13
CA LEU A 456 12.33 -7.86 70.73
C LEU A 456 11.37 -7.07 69.85
N LYS A 457 10.20 -6.67 70.36
CA LYS A 457 9.27 -5.78 69.64
C LYS A 457 9.86 -4.39 69.42
N GLU A 458 10.53 -3.83 70.42
CA GLU A 458 11.23 -2.55 70.30
C GLU A 458 12.33 -2.62 69.24
N GLU A 459 13.18 -3.65 69.27
CA GLU A 459 14.22 -3.89 68.25
C GLU A 459 13.63 -4.08 66.85
N MET A 460 12.52 -4.81 66.74
CA MET A 460 11.80 -5.00 65.47
C MET A 460 11.27 -3.68 64.89
N GLU A 461 10.76 -2.78 65.73
CA GLU A 461 10.26 -1.48 65.29
C GLU A 461 11.41 -0.54 64.88
N GLN A 462 12.54 -0.58 65.59
CA GLN A 462 13.76 0.12 65.19
C GLN A 462 14.28 -0.38 63.83
N LEU A 463 14.33 -1.70 63.64
CA LEU A 463 14.71 -2.30 62.36
C LEU A 463 13.72 -1.91 61.25
N ARG A 464 12.42 -1.88 61.53
CA ARG A 464 11.40 -1.43 60.59
C ARG A 464 11.66 0.00 60.11
N ALA A 465 11.93 0.93 61.04
CA ALA A 465 12.28 2.30 60.69
C ALA A 465 13.52 2.39 59.80
N THR A 466 14.55 1.57 60.04
CA THR A 466 15.72 1.51 59.14
C THR A 466 15.40 0.90 57.78
N LEU A 467 14.53 -0.13 57.71
CA LEU A 467 14.11 -0.74 56.45
C LEU A 467 13.30 0.22 55.57
N GLU A 468 12.51 1.12 56.18
CA GLU A 468 11.77 2.17 55.46
C GLU A 468 12.67 3.14 54.68
N THR A 469 13.98 3.19 55.00
CA THR A 469 14.95 3.99 54.22
C THR A 469 15.36 3.34 52.89
N ILE A 470 15.22 2.01 52.76
CA ILE A 470 15.67 1.26 51.57
C ILE A 470 14.86 1.68 50.32
N PRO A 471 13.51 1.76 50.35
CA PRO A 471 12.74 2.24 49.21
C PRO A 471 13.14 3.66 48.76
N VAL A 472 13.47 4.54 49.71
CA VAL A 472 13.89 5.92 49.42
C VAL A 472 15.24 5.93 48.71
N LEU A 473 16.23 5.19 49.23
CA LEU A 473 17.55 5.07 48.60
C LEU A 473 17.48 4.39 47.23
N ASN A 474 16.62 3.39 47.06
CA ASN A 474 16.39 2.77 45.76
C ASN A 474 15.75 3.74 44.76
N ALA A 475 14.75 4.51 45.18
CA ALA A 475 14.15 5.54 44.34
C ALA A 475 15.18 6.62 43.96
N GLN A 476 16.02 7.04 44.91
CA GLN A 476 17.10 7.97 44.66
C GLN A 476 18.12 7.44 43.63
N ALA A 477 18.51 6.16 43.73
CA ALA A 477 19.41 5.53 42.78
C ALA A 477 18.82 5.44 41.36
N GLU A 478 17.53 5.10 41.23
CA GLU A 478 16.86 5.08 39.93
C GLU A 478 16.71 6.48 39.34
N ILE A 479 16.40 7.50 40.15
CA ILE A 479 16.37 8.90 39.68
C ILE A 479 17.74 9.31 39.14
N PHE A 480 18.83 9.08 39.90
CA PHE A 480 20.17 9.43 39.42
C PHE A 480 20.57 8.69 38.15
N LYS A 481 20.17 7.43 38.00
CA LYS A 481 20.37 6.66 36.78
C LYS A 481 19.59 7.24 35.61
N MET A 482 18.33 7.63 35.82
CA MET A 482 17.51 8.28 34.79
C MET A 482 18.10 9.63 34.38
N ASP A 483 18.52 10.44 35.34
CA ASP A 483 19.17 11.74 35.11
C ASP A 483 20.49 11.56 34.33
N PHE A 484 21.30 10.58 34.70
CA PHE A 484 22.53 10.25 33.98
C PHE A 484 22.27 9.83 32.53
N LEU A 485 21.25 9.00 32.29
CA LEU A 485 20.88 8.57 30.93
C LEU A 485 20.36 9.75 30.10
N ALA A 486 19.55 10.61 30.68
CA ALA A 486 19.05 11.82 30.02
C ALA A 486 20.19 12.78 29.66
N GLU A 487 21.13 13.01 30.58
CA GLU A 487 22.31 13.84 30.34
C GLU A 487 23.19 13.24 29.24
N ARG A 488 23.40 11.92 29.24
CA ARG A 488 24.14 11.22 28.19
C ARG A 488 23.49 11.39 26.83
N GLU A 489 22.17 11.18 26.72
CA GLU A 489 21.43 11.37 25.47
C GLU A 489 21.53 12.82 24.96
N ALA A 490 21.41 13.80 25.86
CA ALA A 490 21.60 15.21 25.53
C ALA A 490 23.03 15.49 25.02
N ARG A 491 24.03 14.88 25.65
CA ARG A 491 25.44 14.98 25.25
C ARG A 491 25.71 14.36 23.88
N GLU A 492 25.13 13.20 23.60
CA GLU A 492 25.23 12.52 22.30
C GLU A 492 24.58 13.35 21.19
N LYS A 493 23.38 13.91 21.41
CA LYS A 493 22.73 14.82 20.47
C LYS A 493 23.55 16.08 20.22
N LEU A 494 24.17 16.63 21.26
CA LEU A 494 25.06 17.78 21.11
C LEU A 494 26.32 17.42 20.32
N ASN A 495 26.89 16.24 20.56
CA ASN A 495 28.05 15.77 19.81
C ASN A 495 27.71 15.55 18.33
N GLN A 496 26.55 14.97 18.03
CA GLN A 496 26.06 14.81 16.66
C GLN A 496 25.95 16.17 15.94
N LYS A 497 25.32 17.17 16.58
CA LYS A 497 25.24 18.54 16.01
C LYS A 497 26.61 19.18 15.82
N LYS A 498 27.55 18.93 16.73
CA LYS A 498 28.93 19.41 16.60
C LYS A 498 29.61 18.80 15.37
N GLU A 499 29.44 17.49 15.13
CA GLU A 499 29.98 16.80 13.96
C GLU A 499 29.34 17.31 12.66
N GLU A 500 28.02 17.51 12.63
CA GLU A 500 27.30 18.09 11.49
C GLU A 500 27.83 19.49 11.14
N LEU A 501 27.92 20.38 12.13
CA LEU A 501 28.46 21.74 11.94
C LEU A 501 29.93 21.73 11.53
N GLN A 502 30.73 20.79 12.06
CA GLN A 502 32.12 20.63 11.66
C GLN A 502 32.23 20.19 10.19
N GLU A 503 31.35 19.32 9.73
CA GLU A 503 31.29 18.90 8.32
C GLU A 503 30.85 20.04 7.40
N GLU A 504 29.85 20.84 7.81
CA GLU A 504 29.44 22.05 7.09
C GLU A 504 30.58 23.07 6.98
N LEU A 505 31.31 23.29 8.07
CA LEU A 505 32.49 24.16 8.09
C LEU A 505 33.56 23.63 7.13
N ASN A 506 33.85 22.33 7.15
CA ASN A 506 34.81 21.71 6.23
C ASN A 506 34.38 21.88 4.76
N LYS A 507 33.09 21.68 4.44
CA LYS A 507 32.54 21.91 3.09
C LYS A 507 32.72 23.36 2.65
N ALA A 508 32.41 24.31 3.54
CA ALA A 508 32.58 25.74 3.27
C ALA A 508 34.06 26.11 3.05
N LEU A 509 34.99 25.55 3.83
CA LEU A 509 36.42 25.76 3.64
C LEU A 509 36.91 25.24 2.29
N VAL A 510 36.48 24.02 1.90
CA VAL A 510 36.80 23.45 0.58
C VAL A 510 36.26 24.33 -0.55
N GLU A 511 35.03 24.84 -0.43
CA GLU A 511 34.44 25.73 -1.42
C GLU A 511 35.17 27.08 -1.50
N ILE A 512 35.57 27.65 -0.36
CA ILE A 512 36.40 28.87 -0.33
C ILE A 512 37.72 28.63 -1.05
N ASP A 513 38.39 27.50 -0.81
CA ASP A 513 39.66 27.19 -1.47
C ASP A 513 39.49 26.90 -2.97
N ARG A 514 38.38 26.26 -3.38
CA ARG A 514 37.98 26.11 -4.78
C ARG A 514 37.80 27.47 -5.46
N LEU A 515 37.01 28.36 -4.86
CA LEU A 515 36.78 29.71 -5.36
C LEU A 515 38.06 30.55 -5.39
N LYS A 516 38.97 30.40 -4.42
CA LYS A 516 40.29 31.04 -4.46
C LYS A 516 41.12 30.52 -5.64
N GLN A 517 41.14 29.21 -5.90
CA GLN A 517 41.83 28.64 -7.05
C GLN A 517 41.23 29.18 -8.36
N GLU A 518 39.90 29.25 -8.47
CA GLU A 518 39.21 29.87 -9.61
C GLU A 518 39.51 31.37 -9.74
N GLY A 519 39.59 32.10 -8.62
CA GLY A 519 40.00 33.49 -8.60
C GLY A 519 41.44 33.68 -9.09
N THR A 520 42.37 32.82 -8.66
CA THR A 520 43.76 32.86 -9.14
C THR A 520 43.88 32.44 -10.61
N SER A 521 43.10 31.46 -11.08
CA SER A 521 43.10 31.06 -12.48
C SER A 521 42.51 32.15 -13.37
N ARG A 522 41.42 32.79 -12.94
CA ARG A 522 40.83 33.96 -13.59
C ARG A 522 41.79 35.14 -13.62
N ALA A 523 42.41 35.48 -12.50
CA ALA A 523 43.42 36.53 -12.43
C ALA A 523 44.60 36.26 -13.36
N ARG A 524 45.07 35.00 -13.47
CA ARG A 524 46.13 34.59 -14.39
C ARG A 524 45.71 34.70 -15.86
N ILE A 525 44.46 34.40 -16.20
CA ILE A 525 43.91 34.58 -17.55
C ILE A 525 43.81 36.07 -17.88
N GLU A 526 43.30 36.89 -16.95
CA GLU A 526 43.22 38.35 -17.08
C GLU A 526 44.63 38.96 -17.23
N GLU A 527 45.64 38.48 -16.51
CA GLU A 527 47.04 38.90 -16.66
C GLU A 527 47.62 38.52 -18.04
N MET A 528 47.31 37.32 -18.55
CA MET A 528 47.70 36.91 -19.90
C MET A 528 47.05 37.81 -20.96
N GLN A 529 45.76 38.12 -20.81
CA GLN A 529 45.05 39.07 -21.68
C GLN A 529 45.64 40.48 -21.59
N GLN A 530 45.99 40.96 -20.39
CA GLN A 530 46.64 42.24 -20.18
C GLN A 530 48.02 42.31 -20.85
N ARG A 531 48.82 41.23 -20.81
CA ARG A 531 50.08 41.16 -21.55
C ARG A 531 49.89 41.22 -23.08
N HIS A 532 48.78 40.71 -23.61
CA HIS A 532 48.43 40.88 -25.02
C HIS A 532 47.92 42.30 -25.35
N LEU A 533 47.26 42.97 -24.39
CA LEU A 533 46.84 44.38 -24.49
C LEU A 533 48.01 45.37 -24.32
N GLU A 534 49.03 45.05 -23.51
CA GLU A 534 50.21 45.89 -23.28
C GLU A 534 51.17 45.93 -24.49
N ASN A 535 51.11 44.96 -25.41
CA ASN A 535 51.86 45.01 -26.68
C ASN A 535 51.41 46.14 -27.63
N PHE A 536 50.32 46.86 -27.32
CA PHE A 536 49.85 48.02 -28.08
C PHE A 536 49.92 49.35 -27.33
N ARG A 537 50.63 49.43 -26.18
CA ARG A 537 50.83 50.70 -25.46
C ARG A 537 52.31 51.15 -25.48
N PRO A 538 52.63 52.37 -25.95
CA PRO A 538 54.00 52.87 -25.97
C PRO A 538 54.54 53.12 -24.56
N ARG A 539 55.74 52.58 -24.30
CA ARG A 539 56.55 52.79 -23.10
C ARG A 539 57.14 54.22 -23.06
N PRO A 540 57.07 54.93 -21.92
CA PRO A 540 57.98 56.04 -21.65
C PRO A 540 59.09 55.64 -20.66
N HIS A 541 60.31 56.08 -20.97
CA HIS A 541 61.51 56.15 -20.10
C HIS A 541 61.77 57.64 -19.69
N PRO A 542 62.79 57.96 -18.87
CA PRO A 542 62.75 58.36 -17.44
C PRO A 542 63.07 59.88 -17.27
N PRO A 543 63.14 60.52 -16.06
CA PRO A 543 64.43 60.74 -15.35
C PRO A 543 64.28 61.05 -13.80
N PRO A 544 65.20 61.71 -13.05
CA PRO A 544 66.20 61.03 -12.23
C PRO A 544 66.33 61.49 -10.73
N THR A 545 66.97 60.62 -9.94
CA THR A 545 67.91 60.85 -8.80
C THR A 545 67.72 62.00 -7.79
N ALA A 546 67.51 61.64 -6.52
CA ALA A 546 68.43 61.98 -5.42
C ALA A 546 68.22 61.05 -4.20
N ALA A 547 69.30 60.41 -3.77
CA ALA A 547 69.49 59.68 -2.52
C ALA A 547 70.09 60.66 -1.45
N PRO A 548 70.38 60.30 -0.16
CA PRO A 548 70.51 58.92 0.33
C PRO A 548 70.15 58.59 1.81
N PHE A 549 69.96 57.29 2.05
CA PHE A 549 70.13 56.51 3.31
C PHE A 549 69.13 56.69 4.48
N PRO A 550 68.99 55.66 5.38
CA PRO A 550 69.07 54.22 5.18
C PRO A 550 67.85 53.46 5.78
N GLY A 551 67.41 52.39 5.12
CA GLY A 551 66.39 51.50 5.66
C GLY A 551 65.96 50.41 4.68
N ALA A 552 66.81 49.38 4.54
CA ALA A 552 66.51 48.07 3.96
C ALA A 552 65.27 47.44 4.65
N ALA A 553 64.44 46.57 4.09
CA ALA A 553 64.43 45.82 2.84
C ALA A 553 63.02 45.23 2.62
N MET A 554 62.65 45.12 1.34
CA MET A 554 61.89 44.02 0.72
C MET A 554 60.44 43.72 1.16
N PHE A 555 59.51 44.10 0.28
CA PHE A 555 58.35 43.28 -0.07
C PHE A 555 58.81 42.11 -0.95
N ASN A 556 58.72 40.88 -0.44
CA ASN A 556 58.54 39.66 -1.22
C ASN A 556 57.70 38.67 -0.37
N PRO A 557 56.92 37.77 -0.99
CA PRO A 557 55.78 37.10 -0.38
C PRO A 557 56.14 35.74 0.22
N ALA A 558 55.61 35.46 1.41
CA ALA A 558 55.27 34.10 1.85
C ALA A 558 54.42 34.17 3.13
N GLN A 559 53.13 33.83 2.95
CA GLN A 559 52.25 33.17 3.92
C GLN A 559 51.92 33.83 5.28
N PRO A 560 50.71 33.54 5.82
CA PRO A 560 50.07 34.36 6.85
C PRO A 560 50.59 34.00 8.24
N PRO A 561 50.52 34.93 9.19
CA PRO A 561 49.53 34.72 10.24
C PRO A 561 48.87 36.00 10.77
N SER A 562 47.60 35.84 11.13
CA SER A 562 47.02 36.25 12.41
C SER A 562 47.70 37.39 13.18
N ALA A 563 47.01 38.52 13.29
CA ALA A 563 46.78 39.32 14.52
C ALA A 563 46.55 40.80 14.18
N ARG A 564 45.30 41.26 14.31
CA ARG A 564 45.03 42.63 14.72
C ARG A 564 45.08 42.66 16.25
N ARG A 565 45.96 43.49 16.81
CA ARG A 565 45.89 43.99 18.19
C ARG A 565 45.46 45.46 18.16
N ARG A 566 44.40 45.74 18.89
CA ARG A 566 44.18 46.90 19.76
C ARG A 566 43.08 46.40 20.72
N ASP A 567 43.41 45.90 21.93
CA ASP A 567 43.85 46.66 23.12
C ASP A 567 43.04 47.95 23.23
N ASP A 568 42.13 48.12 24.19
CA ASP A 568 42.31 47.86 25.62
C ASP A 568 40.92 47.79 26.29
N ASP A 569 40.62 46.72 27.02
CA ASP A 569 40.03 46.79 28.37
C ASP A 569 39.93 45.35 28.94
N GLN A 570 40.93 45.03 29.75
CA GLN A 570 40.95 44.04 30.84
C GLN A 570 40.96 42.55 30.45
N ASP A 571 42.19 42.01 30.37
CA ASP A 571 42.49 40.63 30.75
C ASP A 571 41.94 40.34 32.17
N GLU A 572 40.70 39.87 32.28
CA GLU A 572 40.33 38.93 33.35
C GLU A 572 40.97 37.59 32.99
N GLN A 573 42.29 37.51 33.16
CA GLN A 573 42.97 36.23 33.24
C GLN A 573 42.30 35.48 34.40
N PRO A 574 41.64 34.32 34.16
CA PRO A 574 40.89 33.68 35.22
C PRO A 574 41.84 33.39 36.36
N ASP A 575 41.46 33.85 37.55
CA ASP A 575 42.33 33.81 38.72
C ASP A 575 42.37 32.36 39.23
N PHE A 576 43.22 31.53 38.61
CA PHE A 576 43.33 30.11 38.89
C PHE A 576 44.00 29.91 40.24
N ARG A 577 43.21 30.06 41.30
CA ARG A 577 43.65 29.88 42.68
C ARG A 577 43.14 28.58 43.25
N CYS A 578 44.01 27.84 43.92
CA CYS A 578 43.58 26.68 44.69
C CYS A 578 42.72 27.15 45.87
N PRO A 579 41.47 26.67 46.04
CA PRO A 579 40.59 27.15 47.10
C PRO A 579 41.05 26.73 48.51
N LYS A 580 41.98 25.77 48.63
CA LYS A 580 42.51 25.31 49.93
C LYS A 580 43.69 26.14 50.43
N CYS A 581 44.63 26.51 49.56
CA CYS A 581 45.88 27.18 49.93
C CYS A 581 46.10 28.53 49.22
N MET A 582 45.18 28.95 48.35
CA MET A 582 45.20 30.18 47.56
C MET A 582 46.41 30.33 46.62
N TYR A 583 47.10 29.24 46.30
CA TYR A 583 48.17 29.20 45.32
C TYR A 583 47.67 29.63 43.94
N LYS A 584 48.31 30.66 43.35
CA LYS A 584 48.02 31.16 42.00
C LYS A 584 48.77 30.34 40.96
N ALA A 585 48.03 29.57 40.18
CA ALA A 585 48.56 28.88 39.02
C ALA A 585 48.49 29.78 37.78
N PRO A 586 49.49 29.72 36.89
CA PRO A 586 49.50 30.51 35.65
C PRO A 586 48.46 30.03 34.62
N ASP A 587 47.97 28.79 34.74
CA ASP A 587 47.00 28.14 33.86
C ASP A 587 46.22 27.02 34.58
N MET A 588 45.11 26.58 33.98
CA MET A 588 44.18 25.60 34.58
C MET A 588 44.83 24.23 34.80
N ASP A 589 45.68 23.75 33.90
CA ASP A 589 46.32 22.42 34.03
C ASP A 589 47.24 22.38 35.24
N THR A 590 48.03 23.43 35.46
CA THR A 590 48.87 23.58 36.65
C THR A 590 48.03 23.68 37.93
N LEU A 591 46.86 24.35 37.89
CA LEU A 591 45.93 24.35 39.01
C LEU A 591 45.36 22.97 39.30
N GLN A 592 44.99 22.22 38.26
CA GLN A 592 44.35 20.92 38.39
C GLN A 592 45.30 19.87 38.98
N ILE A 593 46.57 19.88 38.55
CA ILE A 593 47.64 19.06 39.16
C ILE A 593 47.81 19.46 40.63
N HIS A 594 47.95 20.75 40.92
CA HIS A 594 48.14 21.23 42.29
C HIS A 594 46.96 20.89 43.21
N VAL A 595 45.71 21.05 42.74
CA VAL A 595 44.50 20.74 43.51
C VAL A 595 44.42 19.25 43.83
N MET A 596 44.87 18.39 42.93
CA MET A 596 44.91 16.94 43.14
C MET A 596 45.86 16.55 44.28
N ASP A 597 47.02 17.20 44.35
CA ASP A 597 48.00 16.99 45.43
C ASP A 597 47.62 17.73 46.72
N CYS A 598 46.98 18.89 46.60
CA CYS A 598 46.64 19.75 47.74
C CYS A 598 45.40 19.25 48.50
N ILE A 599 44.47 18.51 47.88
CA ILE A 599 43.25 18.00 48.52
C ILE A 599 43.49 16.71 49.33
N GLN A 600 44.56 15.97 49.06
CA GLN A 600 45.06 14.96 50.01
C GLN A 600 45.49 15.62 51.33
#